data_AF-A0A7Y6CC33-F1
#
_entry.id   AF-A0A7Y6CC33-F1
#
_cell.length_a   1.000
_cell.length_b   1.000
_cell.length_c   1.000
_cell.angle_alpha   90.00
_cell.angle_beta   90.00
_cell.angle_gamma   90.00
#
_symmetry.space_group_name_H-M   'P 1'
#
loop_
_entity.id
_entity.type
_entity.pdbx_description
1 polymer ?
#
loop_
_entity_poly.entity_id
_entity_poly.type
_entity_poly.pdbx_seq_one_letter_code
_entity_poly.pdbx_strand_id
1 'polypeptide(L)'
;MPATVAHAYQARTTDYDGTVSERPLTAAEADALIAWAIVEKDEVAPDADRSGRLTITRTITGWTTATGTDRRTLRRVVRLEPTVRPRRLTERQYQDLDLVAGQEDSSSPARRDGGLVHAGFGSIPPAAAARLFAAGWLIEDPDGTVLVSFAGRVAMVLHQHRTETGYMGTHKEVTRADGVRVWAPGIPLYLAHCSCGHRDEHRYEEQAAAQAASRAHRAAHLRALFA
;
A
#
# COMPACT_ATOMS: atom_id res chain seq x y z
N MET A 1 24.98 -16.87 14.24
CA MET A 1 24.11 -17.60 13.28
C MET A 1 23.97 -16.73 12.05
N PRO A 2 24.16 -17.25 10.83
CA PRO A 2 23.92 -16.45 9.62
C PRO A 2 22.45 -16.04 9.61
N ALA A 3 22.17 -14.74 9.46
CA ALA A 3 20.82 -14.24 9.37
C ALA A 3 20.15 -14.85 8.13
N THR A 4 19.11 -15.66 8.32
CA THR A 4 18.27 -16.12 7.22
C THR A 4 17.72 -14.88 6.53
N VAL A 5 18.15 -14.66 5.28
CA VAL A 5 17.74 -13.50 4.49
C VAL A 5 16.23 -13.59 4.25
N ALA A 6 15.47 -12.65 4.82
CA ALA A 6 14.03 -12.65 4.71
C ALA A 6 13.59 -12.07 3.34
N HIS A 7 12.89 -12.88 2.55
CA HIS A 7 12.31 -12.44 1.29
C HIS A 7 10.95 -11.79 1.55
N ALA A 8 10.80 -10.54 1.15
CA ALA A 8 9.57 -9.76 1.30
C ALA A 8 8.63 -9.92 0.11
N TYR A 9 9.18 -10.17 -1.08
CA TYR A 9 8.41 -10.28 -2.31
C TYR A 9 8.84 -11.47 -3.16
N GLN A 10 7.89 -12.05 -3.88
CA GLN A 10 8.14 -12.82 -5.09
C GLN A 10 7.97 -11.88 -6.28
N ALA A 11 9.04 -11.64 -7.04
CA ALA A 11 9.02 -10.78 -8.22
C ALA A 11 8.83 -11.62 -9.47
N ARG A 12 7.87 -11.25 -10.32
CA ARG A 12 7.70 -11.77 -11.68
C ARG A 12 7.92 -10.63 -12.67
N THR A 13 8.95 -10.75 -13.49
CA THR A 13 9.31 -9.76 -14.51
C THR A 13 8.96 -10.28 -15.89
N THR A 14 8.27 -9.47 -16.67
CA THR A 14 8.13 -9.63 -18.12
C THR A 14 8.94 -8.53 -18.78
N ASP A 15 10.01 -8.91 -19.49
CA ASP A 15 10.91 -7.96 -20.14
C ASP A 15 10.36 -7.48 -21.50
N TYR A 16 11.05 -6.52 -22.12
CA TYR A 16 10.62 -5.88 -23.37
C TYR A 16 10.51 -6.86 -24.55
N ASP A 17 11.28 -7.94 -24.52
CA ASP A 17 11.25 -9.02 -25.51
C ASP A 17 10.18 -10.09 -25.21
N GLY A 18 9.44 -9.93 -24.11
CA GLY A 18 8.42 -10.87 -23.64
C GLY A 18 8.96 -12.03 -22.80
N THR A 19 10.27 -12.09 -22.54
CA THR A 19 10.84 -13.09 -21.62
C THR A 19 10.27 -12.91 -20.23
N VAL A 20 9.99 -14.02 -19.55
CA VAL A 20 9.44 -14.03 -18.20
C VAL A 20 10.46 -14.66 -17.26
N SER A 21 10.75 -13.96 -16.16
CA SER A 21 11.58 -14.46 -15.08
C SER A 21 10.91 -14.26 -13.72
N GLU A 22 11.18 -15.15 -12.78
CA GLU A 22 10.68 -15.07 -11.42
C GLU A 22 11.83 -15.20 -10.43
N ARG A 23 11.86 -14.35 -9.41
CA ARG A 23 12.85 -14.45 -8.32
C ARG A 23 12.30 -13.90 -7.01
N PRO A 24 12.69 -14.48 -5.87
CA PRO A 24 12.43 -13.86 -4.58
C PRO A 24 13.29 -12.61 -4.41
N LEU A 25 12.75 -11.58 -3.76
CA LEU A 25 13.45 -10.35 -3.40
C LEU A 25 13.37 -10.14 -1.89
N THR A 26 14.47 -9.68 -1.32
CA THR A 26 14.48 -9.08 0.01
C THR A 26 13.71 -7.76 0.03
N ALA A 27 13.37 -7.27 1.22
CA ALA A 27 12.76 -5.95 1.36
C ALA A 27 13.67 -4.84 0.79
N ALA A 28 14.97 -4.88 1.08
CA ALA A 28 15.93 -3.90 0.58
C ALA A 28 16.04 -3.91 -0.97
N GLU A 29 16.08 -5.09 -1.59
CA GLU A 29 16.13 -5.19 -3.06
C GLU A 29 14.83 -4.70 -3.72
N ALA A 30 13.67 -5.00 -3.12
CA ALA A 30 12.39 -4.53 -3.61
C ALA A 30 12.25 -3.01 -3.44
N ASP A 31 12.69 -2.46 -2.32
CA ASP A 31 12.67 -1.03 -2.05
C ASP A 31 13.60 -0.27 -3.00
N ALA A 32 14.81 -0.78 -3.26
CA ALA A 32 15.71 -0.20 -4.26
C ALA A 32 15.09 -0.20 -5.66
N LEU A 33 14.39 -1.27 -6.04
CA LEU A 33 13.67 -1.36 -7.32
C LEU A 33 12.53 -0.33 -7.40
N ILE A 34 11.73 -0.19 -6.33
CA ILE A 34 10.63 0.76 -6.25
C ILE A 34 11.15 2.20 -6.27
N ALA A 35 12.18 2.52 -5.47
CA ALA A 35 12.80 3.84 -5.42
C ALA A 35 13.36 4.24 -6.79
N TRP A 36 14.04 3.31 -7.47
CA TRP A 36 14.51 3.54 -8.84
C TRP A 36 13.37 3.79 -9.82
N ALA A 37 12.29 3.02 -9.73
CA ALA A 37 11.10 3.21 -10.57
C ALA A 37 10.47 4.60 -10.37
N ILE A 38 10.37 5.07 -9.12
CA ILE A 38 9.87 6.42 -8.80
C ILE A 38 10.78 7.49 -9.43
N VAL A 39 12.09 7.37 -9.29
CA VAL A 39 13.07 8.32 -9.85
C VAL A 39 13.00 8.36 -11.38
N GLU A 40 12.89 7.20 -12.03
CA GLU A 40 12.76 7.08 -13.49
C GLU A 40 11.37 7.46 -14.02
N LYS A 41 10.41 7.76 -13.12
CA LYS A 41 9.01 8.05 -13.44
C LYS A 41 8.31 6.87 -14.14
N ASP A 42 8.70 5.66 -13.79
CA ASP A 42 7.97 4.45 -14.15
C ASP A 42 6.63 4.42 -13.38
N GLU A 43 5.61 3.78 -13.96
CA GLU A 43 4.32 3.65 -13.29
C GLU A 43 4.42 2.60 -12.17
N VAL A 44 4.22 3.01 -10.91
CA VAL A 44 4.12 2.10 -9.76
C VAL A 44 2.66 2.04 -9.30
N ALA A 45 1.98 0.95 -9.67
CA ALA A 45 0.56 0.74 -9.41
C ALA A 45 0.36 -0.31 -8.30
N PRO A 46 -0.11 0.09 -7.10
CA PRO A 46 -0.57 -0.87 -6.11
C PRO A 46 -1.90 -1.49 -6.54
N ASP A 47 -2.09 -2.78 -6.27
CA ASP A 47 -3.37 -3.45 -6.48
C ASP A 47 -4.45 -2.81 -5.61
N ALA A 48 -5.65 -2.62 -6.16
CA ALA A 48 -6.78 -2.03 -5.45
C ALA A 48 -7.38 -2.95 -4.36
N ASP A 49 -6.95 -4.22 -4.34
CA ASP A 49 -7.37 -5.21 -3.36
C ASP A 49 -6.63 -5.06 -2.02
N ARG A 50 -6.66 -6.09 -1.15
CA ARG A 50 -5.93 -6.11 0.13
C ARG A 50 -4.73 -7.06 0.09
N SER A 51 -4.24 -7.39 -1.11
CA SER A 51 -3.09 -8.28 -1.29
C SER A 51 -1.78 -7.58 -0.96
N GLY A 52 -1.70 -6.26 -1.20
CA GLY A 52 -0.46 -5.48 -1.14
C GLY A 52 0.51 -5.79 -2.29
N ARG A 53 0.00 -6.39 -3.38
CA ARG A 53 0.75 -6.52 -4.63
C ARG A 53 1.02 -5.16 -5.24
N LEU A 54 2.18 -5.03 -5.86
CA LEU A 54 2.59 -3.85 -6.60
C LEU A 54 2.95 -4.26 -8.04
N THR A 55 2.61 -3.42 -9.00
CA THR A 55 3.01 -3.59 -10.40
C THR A 55 3.80 -2.37 -10.82
N ILE A 56 5.05 -2.57 -11.23
CA ILE A 56 5.91 -1.54 -11.80
C ILE A 56 5.90 -1.72 -13.32
N THR A 57 5.56 -0.67 -14.05
CA THR A 57 5.53 -0.67 -15.52
C THR A 57 6.44 0.41 -16.07
N ARG A 58 7.48 -0.03 -16.78
CA ARG A 58 8.33 0.84 -17.58
C ARG A 58 7.88 0.81 -19.03
N THR A 59 7.66 1.98 -19.61
CA THR A 59 7.26 2.14 -21.01
C THR A 59 8.32 2.91 -21.78
N ILE A 60 8.82 2.33 -22.87
CA ILE A 60 9.78 2.98 -23.76
C ILE A 60 9.17 3.07 -25.15
N THR A 61 9.15 4.26 -25.74
CA THR A 61 8.66 4.48 -27.12
C THR A 61 9.78 4.98 -28.00
N GLY A 62 10.33 4.09 -28.83
CA GLY A 62 11.45 4.38 -29.75
C GLY A 62 11.11 4.08 -31.20
N TRP A 63 12.01 4.42 -32.10
CA TRP A 63 11.96 3.99 -33.50
C TRP A 63 12.31 2.50 -33.60
N THR A 64 11.66 1.76 -34.49
CA THR A 64 11.96 0.33 -34.71
C THR A 64 13.32 0.12 -35.37
N THR A 65 13.77 1.06 -36.19
CA THR A 65 15.08 1.04 -36.85
C THR A 65 15.68 2.46 -36.86
N ALA A 66 16.99 2.56 -37.04
CA ALA A 66 17.70 3.85 -37.04
C ALA A 66 17.25 4.82 -38.16
N THR A 67 16.62 4.31 -39.23
CA THR A 67 16.18 5.07 -40.40
C THR A 67 14.67 4.96 -40.67
N GLY A 68 13.94 4.21 -39.84
CA GLY A 68 12.51 3.96 -40.02
C GLY A 68 11.65 5.09 -39.47
N THR A 69 10.46 5.24 -40.05
CA THR A 69 9.40 6.16 -39.57
C THR A 69 8.42 5.48 -38.61
N ASP A 70 8.59 4.20 -38.34
CA ASP A 70 7.71 3.45 -37.45
C ASP A 70 8.22 3.53 -36.01
N ARG A 71 7.34 3.93 -35.09
CA ARG A 71 7.62 3.93 -33.65
C ARG A 71 6.97 2.70 -33.02
N ARG A 72 7.72 2.04 -32.13
CA ARG A 72 7.22 0.94 -31.31
C ARG A 72 7.30 1.33 -29.85
N THR A 73 6.22 1.03 -29.13
CA THR A 73 6.18 1.11 -27.67
C THR A 73 6.44 -0.28 -27.11
N LEU A 74 7.46 -0.39 -26.27
CA LEU A 74 7.81 -1.58 -25.52
C LEU A 74 7.49 -1.36 -24.04
N ARG A 75 7.09 -2.43 -23.36
CA ARG A 75 6.75 -2.40 -21.94
C ARG A 75 7.52 -3.49 -21.21
N ARG A 76 8.09 -3.12 -20.07
CA ARG A 76 8.62 -4.06 -19.08
C ARG A 76 7.74 -3.96 -17.85
N VAL A 77 7.27 -5.10 -17.36
CA VAL A 77 6.35 -5.19 -16.22
C VAL A 77 6.99 -6.02 -15.13
N VAL A 78 7.11 -5.47 -13.93
CA VAL A 78 7.54 -6.19 -12.73
C VAL A 78 6.37 -6.26 -11.75
N ARG A 79 5.90 -7.47 -11.47
CA ARG A 79 4.89 -7.71 -10.44
C ARG A 79 5.57 -8.17 -9.17
N LEU A 80 5.30 -7.49 -8.07
CA LEU A 80 5.81 -7.80 -6.74
C LEU A 80 4.67 -8.37 -5.91
N GLU A 81 4.75 -9.65 -5.58
CA GLU A 81 3.79 -10.33 -4.71
C GLU A 81 4.34 -10.47 -3.30
N PRO A 82 3.72 -9.86 -2.27
CA PRO A 82 4.26 -9.93 -0.91
C PRO A 82 4.19 -11.36 -0.38
N THR A 83 5.30 -11.84 0.16
CA THR A 83 5.41 -13.19 0.76
C THR A 83 4.61 -13.28 2.05
N VAL A 84 4.58 -12.19 2.83
CA VAL A 84 3.78 -12.05 4.04
C VAL A 84 2.55 -11.19 3.75
N ARG A 85 1.36 -11.75 4.00
CA ARG A 85 0.08 -11.07 3.76
C ARG A 85 -0.02 -9.78 4.60
N PRO A 86 -0.03 -8.58 3.99
CA PRO A 86 -0.01 -7.30 4.71
C PRO A 86 -1.24 -7.08 5.61
N ARG A 87 -2.39 -7.65 5.25
CA ARG A 87 -3.65 -7.59 6.03
C ARG A 87 -3.59 -8.23 7.43
N ARG A 88 -2.49 -8.91 7.78
CA ARG A 88 -2.28 -9.53 9.10
C ARG A 88 -1.48 -8.64 10.06
N LEU A 89 -1.22 -7.39 9.69
CA LEU A 89 -0.62 -6.42 10.60
C LEU A 89 -1.50 -6.28 11.86
N THR A 90 -0.92 -6.61 13.01
CA THR A 90 -1.58 -6.41 14.31
C THR A 90 -1.42 -4.97 14.77
N GLU A 91 -2.30 -4.52 15.67
CA GLU A 91 -2.23 -3.16 16.22
C GLU A 91 -0.87 -2.87 16.87
N ARG A 92 -0.28 -3.84 17.59
CA ARG A 92 1.04 -3.65 18.19
C ARG A 92 2.15 -3.50 17.13
N GLN A 93 2.13 -4.32 16.08
CA GLN A 93 3.11 -4.21 14.99
C GLN A 93 2.94 -2.90 14.23
N TYR A 94 1.71 -2.44 14.04
CA TYR A 94 1.43 -1.13 13.46
C TYR A 94 2.07 -0.02 14.30
N GLN A 95 1.88 -0.01 15.63
CA GLN A 95 2.50 0.96 16.54
C GLN A 95 4.03 0.90 16.51
N ASP A 96 4.61 -0.30 16.43
CA ASP A 96 6.06 -0.48 16.32
C ASP A 96 6.59 0.10 14.99
N LEU A 97 5.89 -0.12 13.87
CA LEU A 97 6.27 0.48 12.57
C LEU A 97 6.08 2.00 12.56
N ASP A 98 4.99 2.51 13.15
CA ASP A 98 4.68 3.94 13.25
C ASP A 98 5.75 4.69 14.06
N LEU A 99 6.25 4.05 15.12
CA LEU A 99 7.36 4.56 15.92
C LEU A 99 8.66 4.71 15.11
N VAL A 100 8.96 3.79 14.19
CA VAL A 100 10.13 3.90 13.30
C VAL A 100 9.87 4.96 12.23
N ALA A 101 8.73 4.90 11.55
CA ALA A 101 8.35 5.84 10.50
C ALA A 101 8.41 7.30 10.98
N GLY A 102 7.94 7.57 12.20
CA GLY A 102 7.98 8.90 12.81
C GLY A 102 9.38 9.43 13.15
N GLN A 103 10.44 8.63 12.98
CA GLN A 103 11.82 9.04 13.27
C GLN A 103 12.73 9.07 12.03
N GLU A 104 12.26 8.67 10.86
CA GLU A 104 13.08 8.55 9.63
C GLU A 104 13.69 9.88 9.20
N ASP A 105 12.93 10.98 9.29
CA ASP A 105 13.39 12.34 8.94
C ASP A 105 13.95 13.12 10.15
N SER A 106 14.14 12.46 11.29
CA SER A 106 14.61 13.11 12.52
C SER A 106 16.13 13.20 12.62
N SER A 107 16.64 14.08 13.49
CA SER A 107 18.07 14.11 13.82
C SER A 107 18.57 12.87 14.58
N SER A 108 17.68 11.95 14.95
CA SER A 108 18.01 10.72 15.67
C SER A 108 17.21 9.54 15.08
N PRO A 109 17.59 9.09 13.87
CA PRO A 109 16.90 8.00 13.18
C PRO A 109 16.87 6.73 14.01
N ALA A 110 15.91 5.86 13.70
CA ALA A 110 15.82 4.60 14.40
C ALA A 110 17.09 3.76 14.16
N ARG A 111 17.60 3.10 15.20
CA ARG A 111 18.83 2.29 15.12
C ARG A 111 18.69 0.99 15.87
N ARG A 112 19.43 -0.01 15.40
CA ARG A 112 19.45 -1.34 16.01
C ARG A 112 20.68 -1.51 16.91
N ASP A 113 20.45 -1.90 18.16
CA ASP A 113 21.51 -2.26 19.11
C ASP A 113 21.13 -3.55 19.85
N GLY A 114 22.01 -4.56 19.81
CA GLY A 114 21.74 -5.86 20.45
C GLY A 114 20.43 -6.53 20.01
N GLY A 115 19.89 -6.18 18.83
CA GLY A 115 18.59 -6.63 18.33
C GLY A 115 17.40 -5.78 18.75
N LEU A 116 17.54 -4.89 19.73
CA LEU A 116 16.57 -3.87 20.11
C LEU A 116 16.59 -2.75 19.06
N VAL A 117 15.42 -2.24 18.66
CA VAL A 117 15.36 -1.06 17.78
C VAL A 117 14.96 0.14 18.64
N HIS A 118 15.82 1.15 18.70
CA HIS A 118 15.56 2.43 19.35
C HIS A 118 14.99 3.40 18.33
N ALA A 119 13.93 4.13 18.67
CA ALA A 119 13.46 5.26 17.87
C ALA A 119 12.90 6.35 18.81
N GLY A 120 13.59 7.49 18.87
CA GLY A 120 13.30 8.55 19.83
C GLY A 120 13.31 8.03 21.28
N PHE A 121 12.24 8.31 22.02
CA PHE A 121 12.04 7.81 23.39
C PHE A 121 11.45 6.40 23.47
N GLY A 122 11.11 5.81 22.33
CA GLY A 122 10.51 4.49 22.25
C GLY A 122 11.51 3.41 21.85
N SER A 123 11.11 2.15 22.05
CA SER A 123 11.91 1.01 21.59
C SER A 123 11.05 -0.19 21.23
N ILE A 124 11.54 -1.00 20.29
CA ILE A 124 10.92 -2.25 19.85
C ILE A 124 11.77 -3.40 20.39
N PRO A 125 11.24 -4.25 21.29
CA PRO A 125 11.96 -5.38 21.87
C PRO A 125 12.56 -6.32 20.80
N PRO A 126 13.69 -6.98 21.05
CA PRO A 126 14.39 -7.78 20.03
C PRO A 126 13.54 -8.83 19.33
N ALA A 127 12.66 -9.51 20.08
CA ALA A 127 11.76 -10.51 19.50
C ALA A 127 10.69 -9.90 18.57
N ALA A 128 10.22 -8.68 18.86
CA ALA A 128 9.28 -7.96 18.01
C ALA A 128 9.98 -7.42 16.76
N ALA A 129 11.15 -6.79 16.93
CA ALA A 129 11.97 -6.30 15.83
C ALA A 129 12.34 -7.43 14.87
N ALA A 130 12.81 -8.56 15.38
CA ALA A 130 13.15 -9.73 14.57
C ALA A 130 11.97 -10.21 13.71
N ARG A 131 10.73 -10.17 14.22
CA ARG A 131 9.53 -10.52 13.44
C ARG A 131 9.24 -9.50 12.34
N LEU A 132 9.45 -8.22 12.58
CA LEU A 132 9.22 -7.16 11.59
C LEU A 132 10.26 -7.23 10.46
N PHE A 133 11.54 -7.47 10.78
CA PHE A 133 12.58 -7.75 9.79
C PHE A 133 12.31 -9.05 9.02
N ALA A 134 11.90 -10.11 9.70
CA ALA A 134 11.56 -11.39 9.05
C ALA A 134 10.32 -11.28 8.13
N ALA A 135 9.40 -10.35 8.44
CA ALA A 135 8.27 -10.05 7.56
C ALA A 135 8.64 -9.10 6.41
N GLY A 136 9.87 -8.58 6.39
CA GLY A 136 10.33 -7.61 5.40
C GLY A 136 9.68 -6.23 5.54
N TRP A 137 9.14 -5.88 6.72
CA TRP A 137 8.50 -4.59 6.98
C TRP A 137 9.47 -3.54 7.54
N LEU A 138 10.58 -4.00 8.12
CA LEU A 138 11.72 -3.16 8.47
C LEU A 138 12.92 -3.56 7.62
N ILE A 139 13.73 -2.58 7.25
CA ILE A 139 15.04 -2.73 6.63
C ILE A 139 16.09 -2.00 7.46
N GLU A 140 17.34 -2.40 7.29
CA GLU A 140 18.49 -1.78 7.94
C GLU A 140 19.43 -1.32 6.84
N ASP A 141 19.69 -0.02 6.80
CA ASP A 141 20.60 0.60 5.85
C ASP A 141 22.06 0.33 6.23
N PRO A 142 23.02 0.51 5.30
CA PRO A 142 24.44 0.24 5.56
C PRO A 142 25.05 1.05 6.71
N ASP A 143 24.46 2.20 7.05
CA ASP A 143 24.86 3.06 8.17
C ASP A 143 24.26 2.63 9.53
N GLY A 144 23.49 1.54 9.55
CA GLY A 144 22.81 0.99 10.73
C GLY A 144 21.47 1.66 11.05
N THR A 145 20.98 2.55 10.18
CA THR A 145 19.66 3.16 10.31
C THR A 145 18.57 2.15 9.95
N VAL A 146 17.51 2.09 10.77
CA VAL A 146 16.35 1.21 10.56
C VAL A 146 15.22 2.02 9.94
N LEU A 147 14.69 1.56 8.81
CA LEU A 147 13.62 2.21 8.08
C LEU A 147 12.42 1.27 7.91
N VAL A 148 11.25 1.86 7.68
CA VAL A 148 10.06 1.12 7.25
C VAL A 148 10.12 0.93 5.75
N SER A 149 10.12 -0.34 5.34
CA SER A 149 10.15 -0.71 3.92
C SER A 149 8.85 -0.31 3.20
N PHE A 150 8.84 -0.31 1.86
CA PHE A 150 7.60 -0.09 1.12
C PHE A 150 6.55 -1.18 1.45
N ALA A 151 6.96 -2.42 1.70
CA ALA A 151 6.06 -3.47 2.18
C ALA A 151 5.42 -3.11 3.52
N GLY A 152 6.22 -2.58 4.45
CA GLY A 152 5.76 -2.08 5.75
C GLY A 152 4.77 -0.93 5.60
N ARG A 153 5.09 0.07 4.76
CA ARG A 153 4.20 1.22 4.50
C ARG A 153 2.87 0.80 3.88
N VAL A 154 2.90 -0.11 2.90
CA VAL A 154 1.68 -0.69 2.31
C VAL A 154 0.85 -1.41 3.38
N ALA A 155 1.49 -2.19 4.25
CA ALA A 155 0.79 -2.86 5.36
C ALA A 155 0.15 -1.85 6.33
N MET A 156 0.85 -0.76 6.67
CA MET A 156 0.34 0.31 7.51
C MET A 156 -0.88 0.99 6.88
N VAL A 157 -0.82 1.36 5.60
CA VAL A 157 -1.98 1.97 4.89
C VAL A 157 -3.17 1.00 4.86
N LEU A 158 -2.94 -0.29 4.59
CA LEU A 158 -4.01 -1.30 4.59
C LEU A 158 -4.63 -1.54 5.99
N HIS A 159 -3.89 -1.25 7.06
CA HIS A 159 -4.37 -1.30 8.45
C HIS A 159 -5.16 -0.05 8.83
N GLN A 160 -4.65 1.13 8.49
CA GLN A 160 -5.25 2.45 8.76
C GLN A 160 -6.54 2.67 7.96
N HIS A 161 -6.59 2.20 6.71
CA HIS A 161 -7.69 2.46 5.77
C HIS A 161 -8.56 1.22 5.52
N ARG A 162 -9.11 0.63 6.59
CA ARG A 162 -10.09 -0.45 6.45
C ARG A 162 -11.39 0.11 5.88
N THR A 163 -11.87 -0.52 4.80
CA THR A 163 -13.16 -0.18 4.20
C THR A 163 -14.28 -0.61 5.14
N GLU A 164 -15.09 0.36 5.55
CA GLU A 164 -16.30 0.15 6.33
C GLU A 164 -17.50 0.68 5.52
N THR A 165 -18.69 0.14 5.76
CA THR A 165 -19.93 0.76 5.24
C THR A 165 -20.84 1.09 6.40
N GLY A 166 -21.27 2.34 6.47
CA GLY A 166 -22.28 2.80 7.42
C GLY A 166 -23.66 2.70 6.77
N TYR A 167 -24.56 1.94 7.38
CA TYR A 167 -25.98 1.98 7.00
C TYR A 167 -26.65 3.17 7.69
N MET A 168 -27.26 4.07 6.91
CA MET A 168 -27.92 5.26 7.44
C MET A 168 -29.40 5.07 7.79
N GLY A 169 -30.01 3.97 7.34
CA GLY A 169 -31.44 3.75 7.44
C GLY A 169 -32.13 3.67 6.08
N THR A 170 -33.41 3.32 6.12
CA THR A 170 -34.29 3.23 4.96
C THR A 170 -35.28 4.37 4.90
N HIS A 171 -35.41 5.20 5.93
CA HIS A 171 -36.46 6.22 5.98
C HIS A 171 -35.98 7.50 5.29
N LYS A 172 -36.75 7.97 4.30
CA LYS A 172 -36.53 9.26 3.65
C LYS A 172 -37.79 10.11 3.76
N GLU A 173 -37.61 11.42 3.92
CA GLU A 173 -38.71 12.37 3.82
C GLU A 173 -39.17 12.41 2.36
N VAL A 174 -40.41 11.98 2.11
CA VAL A 174 -41.05 12.05 0.80
C VAL A 174 -42.22 13.01 0.87
N THR A 175 -42.33 13.86 -0.14
CA THR A 175 -43.51 14.67 -0.36
C THR A 175 -44.56 13.82 -1.07
N ARG A 176 -45.69 13.57 -0.42
CA ARG A 176 -46.84 12.92 -1.05
C ARG A 176 -47.45 13.80 -2.13
N ALA A 177 -48.30 13.22 -2.98
CA ALA A 177 -48.99 13.93 -4.05
C ALA A 177 -49.89 15.09 -3.55
N ASP A 178 -50.28 15.07 -2.28
CA ASP A 178 -51.04 16.11 -1.59
C ASP A 178 -50.16 17.25 -1.02
N GLY A 179 -48.84 17.19 -1.23
CA GLY A 179 -47.88 18.17 -0.72
C GLY A 179 -47.41 17.93 0.72
N VAL A 180 -47.92 16.91 1.41
CA VAL A 180 -47.54 16.61 2.80
C VAL A 180 -46.21 15.87 2.83
N ARG A 181 -45.27 16.36 3.65
CA ARG A 181 -44.00 15.68 3.93
C ARG A 181 -44.22 14.57 4.95
N VAL A 182 -43.89 13.34 4.60
CA VAL A 182 -43.96 12.18 5.50
C VAL A 182 -42.68 11.37 5.45
N TRP A 183 -42.34 10.72 6.56
CA TRP A 183 -41.28 9.71 6.60
C TRP A 183 -41.85 8.40 6.09
N ALA A 184 -41.38 7.94 4.93
CA ALA A 184 -41.74 6.64 4.37
C ALA A 184 -40.51 5.72 4.30
N PRO A 185 -40.69 4.38 4.34
CA PRO A 185 -39.67 3.45 3.89
C PRO A 185 -39.31 3.79 2.44
N GLY A 186 -38.06 4.19 2.23
CA GLY A 186 -37.47 4.50 0.95
C GLY A 186 -36.29 3.57 0.65
N ILE A 187 -35.55 3.94 -0.38
CA ILE A 187 -34.34 3.24 -0.80
C ILE A 187 -33.30 3.37 0.32
N PRO A 188 -32.68 2.27 0.79
CA PRO A 188 -31.66 2.32 1.82
C PRO A 188 -30.51 3.23 1.39
N LEU A 189 -30.06 4.08 2.31
CA LEU A 189 -28.91 4.95 2.08
C LEU A 189 -27.69 4.42 2.84
N TYR A 190 -26.58 4.37 2.13
CA TYR A 190 -25.28 3.94 2.63
C TYR A 190 -24.30 5.09 2.58
N LEU A 191 -23.41 5.15 3.57
CA LEU A 191 -22.24 6.02 3.58
C LEU A 191 -20.98 5.20 3.36
N ALA A 192 -20.10 5.74 2.52
CA ALA A 192 -18.73 5.28 2.44
C ALA A 192 -17.99 5.76 3.70
N HIS A 193 -17.52 4.80 4.50
CA HIS A 193 -16.74 5.07 5.71
C HIS A 193 -15.38 4.39 5.62
N CYS A 194 -14.41 4.95 6.32
CA CYS A 194 -13.08 4.40 6.48
C CYS A 194 -12.64 4.50 7.94
N SER A 195 -11.90 3.51 8.42
CA SER A 195 -11.38 3.51 9.80
C SER A 195 -10.48 4.69 10.15
N CYS A 196 -9.93 5.40 9.16
CA CYS A 196 -9.18 6.64 9.37
C CYS A 196 -10.08 7.86 9.67
N GLY A 197 -11.41 7.69 9.70
CA GLY A 197 -12.38 8.77 9.91
C GLY A 197 -12.90 9.42 8.62
N HIS A 198 -12.41 9.02 7.45
CA HIS A 198 -12.92 9.52 6.18
C HIS A 198 -14.39 9.11 5.96
N ARG A 199 -15.19 10.09 5.52
CA ARG A 199 -16.59 9.95 5.16
C ARG A 199 -16.81 10.64 3.82
N ASP A 200 -17.37 9.92 2.86
CA ASP A 200 -17.84 10.57 1.64
C ASP A 200 -19.12 11.36 1.95
N GLU A 201 -19.23 12.55 1.38
CA GLU A 201 -20.43 13.40 1.52
C GLU A 201 -21.61 12.82 0.73
N HIS A 202 -21.33 12.03 -0.31
CA HIS A 202 -22.33 11.36 -1.12
C HIS A 202 -23.00 10.22 -0.35
N ARG A 203 -24.33 10.15 -0.50
CA ARG A 203 -25.14 9.03 -0.01
C ARG A 203 -25.40 8.10 -1.18
N TYR A 204 -25.15 6.82 -0.98
CA TYR A 204 -25.31 5.81 -2.00
C TYR A 204 -26.60 5.03 -1.76
N GLU A 205 -27.34 4.78 -2.83
CA GLU A 205 -28.51 3.90 -2.80
C GLU A 205 -28.12 2.41 -2.80
N GLU A 206 -26.89 2.11 -3.20
CA GLU A 206 -26.32 0.77 -3.21
C GLU A 206 -25.12 0.63 -2.28
N GLN A 207 -25.12 -0.41 -1.45
CA GLN A 207 -23.99 -0.72 -0.56
C GLN A 207 -22.69 -0.95 -1.35
N ALA A 208 -22.77 -1.58 -2.53
CA ALA A 208 -21.62 -1.86 -3.37
C ALA A 208 -20.92 -0.56 -3.85
N ALA A 209 -21.71 0.47 -4.17
CA ALA A 209 -21.20 1.79 -4.56
C ALA A 209 -20.52 2.51 -3.38
N ALA A 210 -21.13 2.49 -2.19
CA ALA A 210 -20.49 3.01 -0.97
C ALA A 210 -19.16 2.29 -0.66
N GLN A 211 -19.13 0.95 -0.79
CA GLN A 211 -17.90 0.20 -0.61
C GLN A 211 -16.85 0.55 -1.69
N ALA A 212 -17.28 0.80 -2.93
CA ALA A 212 -16.38 1.19 -4.01
C ALA A 212 -15.71 2.54 -3.73
N ALA A 213 -16.46 3.52 -3.21
CA ALA A 213 -15.93 4.81 -2.80
C ALA A 213 -14.92 4.67 -1.64
N SER A 214 -15.24 3.90 -0.59
CA SER A 214 -14.27 3.60 0.47
C SER A 214 -13.01 2.89 -0.03
N ARG A 215 -13.14 2.00 -1.04
CA ARG A 215 -11.97 1.35 -1.70
C ARG A 215 -11.16 2.35 -2.51
N ALA A 216 -11.82 3.29 -3.20
CA ALA A 216 -11.15 4.34 -3.96
C ALA A 216 -10.34 5.27 -3.06
N HIS A 217 -10.89 5.64 -1.89
CA HIS A 217 -10.17 6.38 -0.86
C HIS A 217 -8.89 5.66 -0.41
N ARG A 218 -8.98 4.36 -0.05
CA ARG A 218 -7.77 3.56 0.27
C ARG A 218 -6.77 3.50 -0.88
N ALA A 219 -7.25 3.30 -2.11
CA ALA A 219 -6.40 3.23 -3.30
C ALA A 219 -5.64 4.55 -3.53
N ALA A 220 -6.26 5.70 -3.22
CA ALA A 220 -5.59 7.00 -3.27
C ALA A 220 -4.42 7.08 -2.26
N HIS A 221 -4.63 6.64 -1.02
CA HIS A 221 -3.56 6.59 0.00
C HIS A 221 -2.44 5.61 -0.36
N LEU A 222 -2.77 4.45 -0.96
CA LEU A 222 -1.75 3.51 -1.46
C LEU A 222 -0.92 4.12 -2.60
N ARG A 223 -1.56 4.82 -3.54
CA ARG A 223 -0.84 5.49 -4.64
C ARG A 223 0.04 6.63 -4.14
N ALA A 224 -0.40 7.36 -3.13
CA ALA A 224 0.35 8.47 -2.55
C ALA A 224 1.70 8.04 -1.93
N LEU A 225 1.89 6.75 -1.63
CA LEU A 225 3.19 6.22 -1.19
C LEU A 225 4.27 6.26 -2.29
N PHE A 226 3.88 6.36 -3.56
CA PHE A 226 4.77 6.26 -4.71
C PHE A 226 4.75 7.51 -5.60
N ALA A 227 4.15 8.61 -5.11
CA ALA A 227 3.94 9.85 -5.85
C ALA A 227 5.06 10.88 -5.60
#